data_AF-A0ABD2MGW5-F1
#
_entry.id   AF-A0ABD2MGW5-F1
#
_cell.length_a   1.000
_cell.length_b   1.000
_cell.length_c   1.000
_cell.angle_alpha   90.00
_cell.angle_beta   90.00
_cell.angle_gamma   90.00
#
_symmetry.space_group_name_H-M   'P 1'
#
loop_
_entity.id
_entity.type
_entity.pdbx_description
1 polymer ?
#
loop_
_entity_poly.entity_id
_entity_poly.type
_entity_poly.pdbx_seq_one_letter_code
_entity_poly.pdbx_strand_id
1 'polypeptide(L)' 'SIFALDGIGRDIFRAVMSQERFIILLTALRFDDLENRKEKRKENPLVAVSQLFDLRIENT' A
#
# COMPACT_ATOMS: atom_id res chain seq x y z
N SER A 1 17.57 -10.29 0.92
CA SER A 1 16.59 -9.22 1.24
C SER A 1 17.14 -7.90 0.70
N ILE A 2 16.30 -6.98 0.21
CA ILE A 2 16.78 -5.64 -0.23
C ILE A 2 17.34 -4.79 0.94
N PHE A 3 17.03 -5.19 2.18
CA PHE A 3 17.52 -4.59 3.43
C PHE A 3 18.71 -5.36 4.07
N ALA A 4 19.32 -6.32 3.37
CA ALA A 4 20.39 -7.15 3.94
C ALA A 4 21.65 -6.34 4.30
N LEU A 5 22.42 -6.82 5.29
CA LEU A 5 23.68 -6.21 5.78
C LEU A 5 24.94 -6.93 5.27
N ASP A 6 24.77 -8.03 4.54
CA ASP A 6 25.81 -8.93 4.05
C ASP A 6 26.54 -8.42 2.79
N GLY A 7 26.38 -7.14 2.45
CA GLY A 7 26.90 -6.53 1.23
C GLY A 7 26.09 -6.82 -0.04
N ILE A 8 25.00 -7.59 0.05
CA ILE A 8 24.10 -7.89 -1.08
C ILE A 8 22.82 -7.03 -1.02
N GLY A 9 22.56 -6.40 0.13
CA GLY A 9 21.50 -5.40 0.29
C GLY A 9 21.78 -4.08 -0.42
N ARG A 10 20.79 -3.19 -0.43
CA ARG A 10 20.91 -1.84 -1.02
C ARG A 10 20.75 -0.78 0.06
N ASP A 11 21.82 -0.04 0.33
CA ASP A 11 21.86 0.94 1.43
C ASP A 11 20.77 2.00 1.35
N ILE A 12 20.33 2.37 0.14
CA ILE A 12 19.27 3.34 -0.07
C ILE A 12 17.97 2.98 0.67
N PHE A 13 17.61 1.69 0.78
CA PHE A 13 16.37 1.30 1.44
C PHE A 13 16.45 1.52 2.96
N ARG A 14 17.60 1.20 3.57
CA ARG A 14 17.86 1.39 4.99
C ARG A 14 18.09 2.86 5.37
N ALA A 15 18.60 3.65 4.44
CA ALA A 15 18.74 5.10 4.61
C ALA A 15 17.38 5.82 4.66
N VAL A 16 16.34 5.25 4.01
CA VAL A 16 14.99 5.80 4.02
C VAL A 16 14.19 5.35 5.25
N MET A 17 14.16 4.05 5.55
CA MET A 17 13.46 3.51 6.72
C MET A 17 13.97 2.11 7.10
N SER A 18 13.61 1.63 8.30
CA SER A 18 13.93 0.25 8.69
C SER A 18 13.08 -0.77 7.93
N GLN A 19 13.58 -2.01 7.82
CA GLN A 19 12.84 -3.12 7.21
C GLN A 19 11.51 -3.36 7.93
N GLU A 20 11.51 -3.29 9.26
CA GLU A 20 10.34 -3.47 10.11
C GLU A 20 9.27 -2.41 9.82
N ARG A 21 9.68 -1.13 9.74
CA ARG A 21 8.76 -0.04 9.40
C ARG A 21 8.16 -0.24 8.01
N PHE A 22 8.97 -0.63 7.03
CA PHE A 22 8.51 -0.91 5.68
C PHE A 22 7.46 -2.04 5.65
N ILE A 23 7.71 -3.15 6.34
CA ILE A 23 6.78 -4.29 6.41
C ILE A 23 5.47 -3.90 7.11
N ILE A 24 5.53 -3.12 8.20
CA ILE A 24 4.34 -2.63 8.89
C ILE A 24 3.49 -1.78 7.96
N LEU A 25 4.11 -0.82 7.25
CA LEU A 25 3.39 0.03 6.30
C LEU A 25 2.79 -0.81 5.17
N LEU A 26 3.56 -1.73 4.58
CA LEU A 26 3.12 -2.58 3.48
C LEU A 26 1.88 -3.41 3.82
N THR A 27 1.78 -3.91 5.06
CA THR A 27 0.64 -4.72 5.51
C THR A 27 -0.55 -3.87 6.01
N ALA A 28 -0.31 -2.64 6.43
CA ALA A 28 -1.32 -1.75 7.00
C ALA A 28 -1.99 -0.80 5.98
N LEU A 29 -1.41 -0.59 4.79
CA LEU A 29 -1.99 0.30 3.78
C LEU A 29 -3.42 -0.11 3.38
N ARG A 30 -4.33 0.87 3.35
CA ARG A 30 -5.72 0.75 2.89
C ARG A 30 -6.04 1.94 1.98
N PHE A 31 -6.89 1.74 0.98
CA PHE A 31 -7.21 2.74 -0.06
C PHE A 31 -8.70 3.09 -0.09
N ASP A 32 -9.36 2.91 1.04
CA ASP A 32 -10.79 3.08 1.23
C ASP A 32 -11.09 3.30 2.72
N ASP A 33 -12.34 3.66 2.99
CA ASP A 33 -12.83 3.94 4.33
C ASP A 33 -13.43 2.68 4.97
N LEU A 34 -12.90 2.32 6.15
CA LEU A 34 -13.30 1.13 6.89
C LEU A 34 -14.78 1.18 7.30
N GLU A 35 -15.27 2.36 7.70
CA GLU A 35 -16.61 2.52 8.29
C GLU A 35 -17.72 2.22 7.28
N ASN A 36 -17.51 2.60 6.01
CA ASN A 36 -18.51 2.42 4.95
C ASN A 36 -18.20 1.27 3.97
N ARG A 37 -17.04 0.59 4.10
CA ARG A 37 -16.64 -0.52 3.20
C ARG A 37 -17.72 -1.60 3.07
N LYS A 38 -18.33 -2.01 4.19
CA LYS A 38 -19.34 -3.09 4.18
C LYS A 38 -20.58 -2.75 3.37
N GLU A 39 -21.00 -1.50 3.42
CA GLU A 39 -22.18 -1.02 2.69
C GLU A 39 -21.85 -0.89 1.21
N LYS A 40 -20.77 -0.18 0.88
CA LYS A 40 -20.34 0.04 -0.51
C LYS A 40 -19.95 -1.26 -1.23
N ARG A 41 -19.44 -2.26 -0.53
CA ARG A 41 -19.09 -3.58 -1.11
C ARG A 41 -20.31 -4.30 -1.70
N LYS A 42 -21.53 -4.00 -1.22
CA LYS A 42 -22.77 -4.58 -1.77
C LYS A 42 -23.02 -4.13 -3.21
N GLU A 43 -22.60 -2.91 -3.53
CA GLU A 43 -22.78 -2.30 -4.85
C GLU A 43 -21.53 -2.50 -5.72
N ASN A 44 -20.35 -2.34 -5.13
CA ASN A 44 -19.08 -2.43 -5.83
C ASN A 44 -18.11 -3.39 -5.11
N PRO A 45 -17.89 -4.61 -5.63
CA PRO A 45 -16.91 -5.56 -5.09
C PRO A 45 -15.48 -5.02 -5.01
N LEU A 46 -15.13 -4.02 -5.83
CA LEU A 46 -13.80 -3.42 -5.92
C LEU A 46 -13.64 -2.17 -5.04
N VAL A 47 -14.59 -1.86 -4.15
CA VAL A 47 -14.57 -0.63 -3.32
C VAL A 47 -13.25 -0.39 -2.60
N ALA A 48 -12.53 -1.45 -2.23
CA ALA A 48 -11.25 -1.36 -1.52
C ALA A 48 -10.14 -0.63 -2.30
N VAL A 49 -10.29 -0.51 -3.62
CA VAL A 49 -9.30 0.10 -4.52
C VAL A 49 -9.92 0.95 -5.63
N SER A 50 -11.24 0.90 -5.86
CA SER A 50 -11.88 1.48 -7.03
C SER A 50 -11.60 2.97 -7.19
N GLN A 51 -11.62 3.73 -6.09
CA GLN A 51 -11.31 5.17 -6.10
C GLN A 51 -9.91 5.48 -6.66
N LEU A 52 -8.93 4.62 -6.40
CA LEU A 52 -7.57 4.79 -6.91
C LEU A 52 -7.52 4.57 -8.43
N PHE A 53 -8.31 3.63 -8.95
CA PHE A 53 -8.42 3.38 -10.38
C PHE A 53 -9.17 4.50 -11.09
N ASP A 54 -10.27 4.98 -10.51
CA ASP A 54 -11.05 6.09 -11.04
C ASP A 54 -10.17 7.35 -11.16
N LEU A 55 -9.45 7.70 -10.09
CA LEU A 55 -8.48 8.80 -10.09
C LEU A 55 -7.41 8.63 -11.18
N ARG A 56 -6.94 7.40 -11.42
CA ARG A 56 -5.93 7.15 -12.44
C ARG A 56 -6.48 7.36 -13.86
N ILE A 57 -7.71 6.91 -14.13
CA ILE A 57 -8.37 7.08 -15.43
C ILE A 57 -8.63 8.55 -15.71
N GLU A 58 -9.10 9.31 -14.70
CA GLU A 58 -9.40 10.74 -14.84
C GLU A 58 -8.17 11.60 -15.13
N ASN A 59 -6.98 11.18 -14.67
CA ASN A 59 -5.72 11.91 -14.88
C ASN A 59 -4.90 11.37 -16.07
N THR A 60 -5.51 10.60 -16.97
CA THR A 60 -4.90 10.13 -18.24
C THR A 60 -5.54 10.85 -19.42
#